data_AF-A0A932UUM6-F1
#
_entry.id   AF-A0A932UUM6-F1
#
_cell.length_a   1.000
_cell.length_b   1.000
_cell.length_c   1.000
_cell.angle_alpha   90.00
_cell.angle_beta   90.00
_cell.angle_gamma   90.00
#
_symmetry.space_group_name_H-M   'P 1'
#
loop_
_entity.id
_entity.type
_entity.pdbx_description
1 polymer ?
#
loop_
_entity_poly.entity_id
_entity_poly.type
_entity_poly.pdbx_seq_one_letter_code
_entity_poly.pdbx_strand_id
1 'polypeptide(L)'
;MVKKSPFLLSLFLVGLTAFLLAPPGMAQVIISESQEVSLGRQANEEILKRFGRYEDPKLEAYVASVGQRLVQSMEESRGFRYTFTILDTPEANAMALPGGYVYITRGMLAELNSGAQLAGVLGHELGHVTARHAAKQLTRALGYQILTLGIIAVSPGGREHTAEWGLLMSQIFQMLLLGYSRDFELEADTLGLRYAAKAGYDPGQMVSFLRQMKMKERLRGLGYHGFSTHPEFSERIVKAQTLADLLTTEEGSGEVDADTYKAHLEGLRYGEKGEYKRLKIYTAKGGESLPQVAQELLKDQSKAWDLALLNGLKEDAVLKAGEKVKVILD
;
A
#
# COMPACT_ATOMS: atom_id res chain seq x y z
N MET A 1 -58.20 -0.84 12.32
CA MET A 1 -57.13 -1.18 13.28
C MET A 1 -56.55 -2.55 12.90
N VAL A 2 -55.38 -2.58 12.25
CA VAL A 2 -54.70 -3.84 11.88
C VAL A 2 -53.99 -4.36 13.13
N LYS A 3 -54.46 -5.48 13.70
CA LYS A 3 -53.77 -6.18 14.80
C LYS A 3 -52.44 -6.71 14.27
N LYS A 4 -51.32 -6.05 14.63
CA LYS A 4 -49.98 -6.57 14.34
C LYS A 4 -49.80 -7.88 15.12
N SER A 5 -49.51 -8.97 14.39
CA SER A 5 -49.26 -10.28 14.98
C SER A 5 -48.02 -10.24 15.88
N PRO A 6 -48.11 -10.60 17.17
CA PRO A 6 -46.96 -10.61 18.08
C PRO A 6 -45.90 -11.65 17.68
N PHE A 7 -46.24 -12.56 16.77
CA PHE A 7 -45.35 -13.63 16.27
C PHE A 7 -44.26 -13.11 15.32
N LEU A 8 -44.50 -12.02 14.60
CA LEU A 8 -43.48 -11.41 13.73
C LEU A 8 -42.47 -10.58 14.53
N LEU A 9 -42.90 -10.03 15.68
CA LEU A 9 -42.04 -9.24 16.56
C LEU A 9 -41.06 -10.14 17.33
N SER A 10 -41.48 -11.36 17.69
CA SER A 10 -40.62 -12.33 18.38
C SER A 10 -39.58 -12.96 17.45
N LEU A 11 -39.91 -13.25 16.18
CA LEU A 11 -38.91 -13.73 15.21
C LEU A 11 -37.82 -12.67 14.93
N PHE A 12 -38.19 -11.39 14.89
CA PHE A 12 -37.25 -10.29 14.70
C PHE A 12 -36.30 -10.12 15.90
N LEU A 13 -36.81 -10.28 17.14
CA LEU A 13 -35.99 -10.22 18.35
C LEU A 13 -35.02 -11.41 18.50
N VAL A 14 -35.41 -12.61 18.07
CA VAL A 14 -34.56 -13.81 18.13
C VAL A 14 -33.46 -13.77 17.07
N GLY A 15 -33.75 -13.24 15.87
CA GLY A 15 -32.73 -12.95 14.86
C GLY A 15 -31.71 -11.90 15.31
N LEU A 16 -32.18 -10.84 15.98
CA LEU A 16 -31.32 -9.76 16.50
C LEU A 16 -30.39 -10.24 17.62
N THR A 17 -30.87 -11.11 18.51
CA THR A 17 -30.09 -11.64 19.65
C THR A 17 -29.08 -12.70 19.23
N ALA A 18 -29.40 -13.60 18.29
CA ALA A 18 -28.44 -14.53 17.71
C ALA A 18 -27.32 -13.83 16.92
N PHE A 19 -27.61 -12.65 16.37
CA PHE A 19 -26.65 -11.84 15.62
C PHE A 19 -25.78 -10.95 16.54
N LEU A 20 -26.33 -10.43 17.65
CA LEU A 20 -25.61 -9.66 18.66
C LEU A 20 -24.65 -10.53 19.52
N LEU A 21 -24.89 -11.85 19.59
CA LEU A 21 -24.05 -12.82 20.31
C LEU A 21 -23.00 -13.49 19.42
N ALA A 22 -22.87 -13.08 18.15
CA ALA A 22 -21.80 -13.58 17.29
C ALA A 22 -20.44 -13.17 17.87
N PRO A 23 -19.46 -14.09 17.98
CA PRO A 23 -18.16 -13.78 18.54
C PRO A 23 -17.49 -12.64 17.75
N PRO A 24 -16.64 -11.81 18.37
CA PRO A 24 -16.04 -10.60 17.76
C PRO A 24 -15.21 -10.85 16.48
N GLY A 25 -14.95 -12.11 16.11
CA GLY A 25 -14.36 -12.51 14.82
C GLY A 25 -15.36 -12.70 13.67
N MET A 26 -16.66 -12.66 13.96
CA MET A 26 -17.77 -12.77 13.00
C MET A 26 -18.55 -11.46 12.90
N ALA A 27 -17.86 -10.32 12.92
CA ALA A 27 -18.47 -9.08 12.43
C ALA A 27 -18.80 -9.31 10.94
N GLN A 28 -20.04 -9.69 10.64
CA GLN A 28 -20.48 -9.86 9.27
C GLN A 28 -20.23 -8.53 8.56
N VAL A 29 -19.46 -8.55 7.47
CA VAL A 29 -19.24 -7.36 6.67
C VAL A 29 -20.60 -6.94 6.10
N ILE A 30 -21.15 -5.85 6.63
CA ILE A 30 -22.50 -5.39 6.30
C ILE A 30 -22.53 -4.72 4.91
N ILE A 31 -21.39 -4.20 4.48
CA ILE A 31 -21.20 -3.59 3.16
C ILE A 31 -21.04 -4.71 2.12
N SER A 32 -21.81 -4.67 1.04
CA SER A 32 -21.65 -5.57 -0.11
C SER A 32 -20.49 -5.16 -1.02
N GLU A 33 -19.97 -6.09 -1.82
CA GLU A 33 -18.90 -5.80 -2.79
C GLU A 33 -19.32 -4.74 -3.82
N SER A 34 -20.59 -4.72 -4.23
CA SER A 34 -21.11 -3.67 -5.13
C SER A 34 -21.06 -2.27 -4.52
N GLN A 35 -21.28 -2.18 -3.20
CA GLN A 35 -21.20 -0.92 -2.46
C GLN A 35 -19.75 -0.50 -2.25
N GLU A 36 -18.84 -1.46 -2.01
CA GLU A 36 -17.40 -1.19 -2.01
C GLU A 36 -16.93 -0.59 -3.33
N VAL A 37 -17.39 -1.11 -4.48
CA VAL A 37 -17.06 -0.53 -5.79
C VAL A 37 -17.58 0.90 -5.92
N SER A 38 -18.79 1.19 -5.45
CA SER A 38 -19.36 2.54 -5.47
C SER A 38 -18.58 3.50 -4.56
N LEU A 39 -18.26 3.06 -3.34
CA LEU A 39 -17.46 3.81 -2.36
C LEU A 39 -16.07 4.12 -2.92
N GLY A 40 -15.40 3.11 -3.48
CA GLY A 40 -14.09 3.25 -4.09
C GLY A 40 -14.06 4.26 -5.23
N ARG A 41 -15.10 4.26 -6.09
CA ARG A 41 -15.21 5.20 -7.21
C ARG A 41 -15.24 6.65 -6.74
N GLN A 42 -16.10 6.97 -5.78
CA GLN A 42 -16.22 8.33 -5.24
C GLN A 42 -14.95 8.74 -4.49
N ALA A 43 -14.42 7.83 -3.66
CA ALA A 43 -13.17 8.08 -2.94
C ALA A 43 -11.98 8.30 -3.89
N ASN A 44 -11.93 7.60 -5.03
CA ASN A 44 -10.93 7.82 -6.06
C ASN A 44 -10.96 9.25 -6.61
N GLU A 45 -12.15 9.83 -6.85
CA GLU A 45 -12.24 11.21 -7.31
C GLU A 45 -11.65 12.20 -6.30
N GLU A 46 -11.94 12.02 -5.02
CA GLU A 46 -11.41 12.88 -3.95
C GLU A 46 -9.90 12.70 -3.73
N ILE A 47 -9.39 11.46 -3.84
CA ILE A 47 -7.94 11.18 -3.79
C ILE A 47 -7.21 11.88 -4.95
N LEU A 48 -7.74 11.78 -6.17
CA LEU A 48 -7.13 12.44 -7.33
C LEU A 48 -7.22 13.96 -7.26
N LYS A 49 -8.31 14.53 -6.73
CA LYS A 49 -8.41 15.98 -6.45
C LYS A 49 -7.39 16.43 -5.42
N ARG A 50 -7.18 15.65 -4.36
CA ARG A 50 -6.30 16.00 -3.24
C ARG A 50 -4.81 15.89 -3.59
N PHE A 51 -4.40 14.77 -4.17
CA PHE A 51 -2.98 14.47 -4.38
C PHE A 51 -2.51 14.67 -5.81
N GLY A 52 -3.43 14.70 -6.78
CA GLY A 52 -3.10 14.71 -8.20
C GLY A 52 -2.50 13.38 -8.68
N ARG A 53 -2.58 13.17 -9.99
CA ARG A 53 -1.90 12.05 -10.67
C ARG A 53 -0.49 12.48 -11.05
N TYR A 54 0.49 11.61 -10.83
CA TYR A 54 1.84 11.80 -11.34
C TYR A 54 1.91 11.31 -12.79
N GLU A 55 1.98 12.22 -13.74
CA GLU A 55 1.99 11.90 -15.17
C GLU A 55 3.38 11.45 -15.64
N ASP A 56 3.55 10.13 -15.78
CA ASP A 56 4.69 9.51 -16.46
C ASP A 56 4.23 8.19 -17.10
N PRO A 57 3.89 8.19 -18.40
CA PRO A 57 3.32 7.02 -19.05
C PRO A 57 4.21 5.76 -18.99
N LYS A 58 5.55 5.93 -18.94
CA LYS A 58 6.47 4.79 -18.89
C LYS A 58 6.50 4.18 -17.49
N LEU A 59 6.61 5.02 -16.46
CA LEU A 59 6.61 4.57 -15.08
C LEU A 59 5.24 4.02 -14.67
N GLU A 60 4.15 4.66 -15.11
CA GLU A 60 2.78 4.16 -14.90
C GLU A 60 2.58 2.79 -15.53
N ALA A 61 3.03 2.58 -16.76
CA ALA A 61 2.95 1.27 -17.41
C ALA A 61 3.75 0.20 -16.67
N TYR A 62 4.94 0.54 -16.17
CA TYR A 62 5.76 -0.38 -15.36
C TYR A 62 5.06 -0.74 -14.04
N VAL A 63 4.62 0.25 -13.25
CA VAL A 63 3.90 0.00 -11.99
C VAL A 63 2.62 -0.81 -12.23
N ALA A 64 1.86 -0.48 -13.27
CA ALA A 64 0.69 -1.25 -13.65
C ALA A 64 1.06 -2.69 -14.05
N SER A 65 2.16 -2.92 -14.77
CA SER A 65 2.58 -4.28 -15.15
C SER A 65 2.90 -5.16 -13.94
N VAL A 66 3.61 -4.61 -12.94
CA VAL A 66 3.91 -5.30 -11.68
C VAL A 66 2.61 -5.60 -10.93
N GLY A 67 1.73 -4.60 -10.79
CA GLY A 67 0.44 -4.76 -10.13
C GLY A 67 -0.47 -5.80 -10.80
N GLN A 68 -0.57 -5.80 -12.13
CA GLN A 68 -1.38 -6.77 -12.86
C GLN A 68 -0.82 -8.19 -12.78
N ARG A 69 0.51 -8.34 -12.76
CA ARG A 69 1.16 -9.63 -12.51
C ARG A 69 0.79 -10.20 -11.14
N LEU A 70 0.77 -9.36 -10.10
CA LEU A 70 0.29 -9.77 -8.77
C LEU A 70 -1.18 -10.19 -8.79
N VAL A 71 -2.05 -9.42 -9.45
CA VAL A 71 -3.49 -9.72 -9.56
C VAL A 71 -3.73 -11.09 -10.21
N GLN A 72 -2.93 -11.46 -11.21
CA GLN A 72 -3.00 -12.78 -11.86
C GLN A 72 -2.55 -13.93 -10.94
N SER A 73 -1.69 -13.65 -9.96
CA SER A 73 -1.20 -14.62 -8.98
C SER A 73 -2.10 -14.76 -7.75
N MET A 74 -3.11 -13.91 -7.60
CA MET A 74 -4.05 -13.98 -6.47
C MET A 74 -4.88 -15.27 -6.51
N GLU A 75 -4.90 -16.00 -5.40
CA GLU A 75 -5.70 -17.23 -5.25
C GLU A 75 -7.19 -16.94 -5.08
N GLU A 76 -7.52 -15.82 -4.44
CA GLU A 76 -8.89 -15.37 -4.21
C GLU A 76 -9.14 -14.06 -4.95
N SER A 77 -9.39 -14.15 -6.26
CA SER A 77 -9.87 -12.99 -7.02
C SER A 77 -11.34 -12.73 -6.71
N ARG A 78 -11.66 -11.52 -6.26
CA ARG A 78 -13.02 -11.04 -6.01
C ARG A 78 -13.73 -10.51 -7.27
N GLY A 79 -13.06 -10.59 -8.43
CA GLY A 79 -13.59 -10.05 -9.69
C GLY A 79 -13.62 -8.51 -9.77
N PHE A 80 -12.94 -7.81 -8.85
CA PHE A 80 -12.77 -6.37 -8.95
C PHE A 80 -11.88 -5.99 -10.15
N ARG A 81 -12.13 -4.79 -10.70
CA ARG A 81 -11.22 -4.17 -11.65
C ARG A 81 -10.13 -3.43 -10.88
N TYR A 82 -8.93 -4.01 -10.83
CA TYR A 82 -7.80 -3.39 -10.16
C TYR A 82 -7.16 -2.30 -11.02
N THR A 83 -6.90 -1.14 -10.41
CA THR A 83 -6.19 -0.02 -11.03
C THR A 83 -5.01 0.38 -10.16
N PHE A 84 -3.88 0.72 -10.80
CA PHE A 84 -2.67 1.18 -10.12
C PHE A 84 -2.37 2.60 -10.56
N THR A 85 -2.35 3.55 -9.63
CA THR A 85 -2.14 4.97 -9.92
C THR A 85 -1.00 5.55 -9.10
N ILE A 86 -0.15 6.33 -9.75
CA ILE A 86 0.92 7.07 -9.07
C ILE A 86 0.39 8.43 -8.64
N LEU A 87 0.51 8.76 -7.34
CA LEU A 87 0.08 10.05 -6.79
C LEU A 87 1.25 11.06 -6.77
N ASP A 88 0.97 12.32 -7.12
CA ASP A 88 1.98 13.40 -7.19
C ASP A 88 2.25 14.05 -5.82
N THR A 89 2.67 13.25 -4.86
CA THR A 89 3.10 13.71 -3.53
C THR A 89 4.49 13.16 -3.17
N PRO A 90 5.35 13.98 -2.50
CA PRO A 90 6.65 13.53 -2.01
C PRO A 90 6.56 12.64 -0.76
N GLU A 91 5.42 12.63 -0.06
CA GLU A 91 5.23 11.76 1.10
C GLU A 91 5.29 10.30 0.67
N ALA A 92 6.19 9.51 1.25
CA ALA A 92 6.29 8.10 0.94
C ALA A 92 5.06 7.35 1.48
N ASN A 93 4.16 6.90 0.60
CA ASN A 93 3.02 6.10 0.98
C ASN A 93 2.52 5.16 -0.14
N ALA A 94 1.76 4.15 0.24
CA ALA A 94 0.90 3.36 -0.63
C ALA A 94 -0.45 3.16 0.08
N MET A 95 -1.52 2.96 -0.68
CA MET A 95 -2.84 2.72 -0.11
C MET A 95 -3.76 2.05 -1.11
N ALA A 96 -4.74 1.30 -0.61
CA ALA A 96 -5.86 0.82 -1.41
C ALA A 96 -7.21 1.32 -0.89
N LEU A 97 -8.11 1.63 -1.83
CA LEU A 97 -9.52 1.88 -1.57
C LEU A 97 -10.34 0.62 -1.85
N PRO A 98 -11.55 0.52 -1.27
CA PRO A 98 -12.54 -0.47 -1.67
C PRO A 98 -12.72 -0.54 -3.19
N GLY A 99 -13.03 -1.72 -3.73
CA GLY A 99 -13.33 -1.89 -5.15
C GLY A 99 -12.12 -1.93 -6.11
N GLY A 100 -10.89 -1.99 -5.58
CA GLY A 100 -9.69 -2.32 -6.38
C GLY A 100 -8.83 -1.13 -6.82
N TYR A 101 -9.01 0.06 -6.25
CA TYR A 101 -8.13 1.19 -6.55
C TYR A 101 -6.89 1.14 -5.64
N VAL A 102 -5.72 0.94 -6.23
CA VAL A 102 -4.43 0.88 -5.54
C VAL A 102 -3.58 2.09 -5.96
N TYR A 103 -2.96 2.72 -4.98
CA TYR A 103 -2.15 3.92 -5.16
C TYR A 103 -0.76 3.72 -4.57
N ILE A 104 0.20 4.34 -5.23
CA ILE A 104 1.56 4.49 -4.71
C ILE A 104 2.02 5.93 -4.97
N THR A 105 2.70 6.55 -4.02
CA THR A 105 3.18 7.92 -4.21
C THR A 105 4.52 7.93 -4.95
N ARG A 106 4.84 9.03 -5.65
CA ARG A 106 6.20 9.21 -6.18
C ARG A 106 7.26 9.21 -5.05
N GLY A 107 6.89 9.67 -3.85
CA GLY A 107 7.71 9.53 -2.65
C GLY A 107 8.06 8.08 -2.36
N MET A 108 7.08 7.18 -2.35
CA MET A 108 7.30 5.76 -2.08
C MET A 108 8.17 5.11 -3.16
N LEU A 109 7.90 5.41 -4.44
CA LEU A 109 8.73 4.92 -5.55
C LEU A 109 10.20 5.31 -5.40
N ALA A 110 10.48 6.52 -4.90
CA ALA A 110 11.86 6.93 -4.62
C ALA A 110 12.51 6.13 -3.49
N GLU A 111 11.75 5.60 -2.53
CA GLU A 111 12.28 4.89 -1.36
C GLU A 111 12.56 3.41 -1.63
N LEU A 112 11.79 2.78 -2.52
CA LEU A 112 11.97 1.39 -2.94
C LEU A 112 13.23 1.22 -3.80
N ASN A 113 13.82 0.02 -3.77
CA ASN A 113 15.11 -0.28 -4.40
C ASN A 113 15.07 -1.41 -5.41
N SER A 114 13.91 -2.05 -5.61
CA SER A 114 13.75 -3.13 -6.56
C SER A 114 12.30 -3.38 -6.98
N GLY A 115 12.11 -4.03 -8.12
CA GLY A 115 10.79 -4.42 -8.62
C GLY A 115 10.08 -5.38 -7.67
N ALA A 116 10.82 -6.24 -6.99
CA ALA A 116 10.29 -7.11 -5.94
C ALA A 116 9.87 -6.36 -4.67
N GLN A 117 10.54 -5.26 -4.28
CA GLN A 117 10.06 -4.39 -3.20
C GLN A 117 8.76 -3.69 -3.60
N LEU A 118 8.67 -3.19 -4.84
CA LEU A 118 7.42 -2.66 -5.38
C LEU A 118 6.32 -3.72 -5.37
N ALA A 119 6.62 -4.94 -5.79
CA ALA A 119 5.68 -6.05 -5.76
C ALA A 119 5.20 -6.38 -4.34
N GLY A 120 6.11 -6.36 -3.34
CA GLY A 120 5.76 -6.55 -1.94
C GLY A 120 4.80 -5.50 -1.41
N VAL A 121 5.07 -4.22 -1.69
CA VAL A 121 4.19 -3.10 -1.26
C VAL A 121 2.84 -3.16 -1.96
N LEU A 122 2.79 -3.33 -3.28
CA LEU A 122 1.52 -3.47 -4.00
C LEU A 122 0.76 -4.74 -3.59
N GLY A 123 1.48 -5.83 -3.34
CA GLY A 123 0.91 -7.08 -2.85
C GLY A 123 0.25 -6.93 -1.49
N HIS A 124 0.88 -6.19 -0.57
CA HIS A 124 0.31 -5.83 0.72
C HIS A 124 -1.00 -5.03 0.57
N GLU A 125 -1.02 -4.02 -0.30
CA GLU A 125 -2.24 -3.26 -0.60
C GLU A 125 -3.36 -4.13 -1.21
N LEU A 126 -3.01 -5.05 -2.13
CA LEU A 126 -3.94 -6.04 -2.66
C LEU A 126 -4.45 -6.99 -1.56
N GLY A 127 -3.63 -7.30 -0.56
CA GLY A 127 -4.01 -8.03 0.64
C GLY A 127 -5.15 -7.33 1.40
N HIS A 128 -5.04 -6.01 1.61
CA HIS A 128 -6.11 -5.23 2.23
C HIS A 128 -7.43 -5.27 1.45
N VAL A 129 -7.36 -5.19 0.12
CA VAL A 129 -8.54 -5.29 -0.75
C VAL A 129 -9.15 -6.69 -0.69
N THR A 130 -8.32 -7.73 -0.80
CA THR A 130 -8.78 -9.13 -0.82
C THR A 130 -9.46 -9.52 0.49
N ALA A 131 -8.85 -9.14 1.61
CA ALA A 131 -9.37 -9.40 2.95
C ALA A 131 -10.48 -8.42 3.36
N ARG A 132 -10.88 -7.49 2.48
CA ARG A 132 -11.94 -6.50 2.69
C ARG A 132 -11.73 -5.70 3.98
N HIS A 133 -10.48 -5.36 4.30
CA HIS A 133 -10.12 -4.67 5.55
C HIS A 133 -10.83 -3.33 5.69
N ALA A 134 -11.00 -2.60 4.59
CA ALA A 134 -11.75 -1.35 4.59
C ALA A 134 -13.22 -1.56 4.98
N ALA A 135 -13.89 -2.54 4.39
CA ALA A 135 -15.28 -2.83 4.70
C ALA A 135 -15.47 -3.36 6.13
N LYS A 136 -14.54 -4.21 6.61
CA LYS A 136 -14.51 -4.67 8.01
C LYS A 136 -14.34 -3.49 8.97
N GLN A 137 -13.43 -2.55 8.69
CA GLN A 137 -13.17 -1.40 9.55
C GLN A 137 -14.32 -0.39 9.55
N LEU A 138 -14.92 -0.09 8.39
CA LEU A 138 -16.13 0.73 8.29
C LEU A 138 -17.30 0.11 9.07
N THR A 139 -17.49 -1.21 8.95
CA THR A 139 -18.51 -1.94 9.71
C THR A 139 -18.27 -1.82 11.22
N ARG A 140 -17.01 -1.91 11.67
CA ARG A 140 -16.66 -1.71 13.09
C ARG A 140 -16.89 -0.28 13.56
N ALA A 141 -16.55 0.72 12.75
CA ALA A 141 -16.65 2.14 13.11
C ALA A 141 -18.10 2.64 13.17
N LEU A 142 -18.93 2.22 12.22
CA LEU A 142 -20.32 2.70 12.09
C LEU A 142 -21.35 1.72 12.66
N GLY A 143 -20.98 0.45 12.89
CA GLY A 143 -21.91 -0.58 13.36
C GLY A 143 -23.14 -0.71 12.46
N TYR A 144 -24.31 -0.93 13.07
CA TYR A 144 -25.59 -0.97 12.34
C TYR A 144 -26.08 0.40 11.87
N GLN A 145 -25.43 1.52 12.24
CA GLN A 145 -25.84 2.84 11.75
C GLN A 145 -25.78 2.90 10.22
N ILE A 146 -24.87 2.14 9.61
CA ILE A 146 -24.76 2.01 8.15
C ILE A 146 -26.03 1.44 7.49
N LEU A 147 -26.78 0.59 8.20
CA LEU A 147 -28.08 0.06 7.76
C LEU A 147 -29.20 1.09 7.95
N THR A 148 -29.23 1.75 9.11
CA THR A 148 -30.34 2.65 9.51
C THR A 148 -30.32 3.99 8.80
N LEU A 149 -29.13 4.46 8.41
CA LEU A 149 -28.94 5.72 7.69
C LEU A 149 -29.27 5.62 6.18
N GLY A 150 -29.69 4.45 5.69
CA GLY A 150 -29.98 4.27 4.26
C GLY A 150 -28.74 4.41 3.36
N ILE A 151 -27.53 4.49 3.93
CA ILE A 151 -26.24 4.57 3.23
C ILE A 151 -26.06 3.39 2.26
N ILE A 152 -26.62 2.23 2.63
CA ILE A 152 -26.61 0.99 1.86
C ILE A 152 -27.68 0.99 0.76
N ALA A 153 -28.68 1.89 0.81
CA ALA A 153 -29.71 2.04 -0.23
C ALA A 153 -29.21 2.81 -1.47
N VAL A 154 -27.90 2.95 -1.62
CA VAL A 154 -27.31 3.65 -2.75
C VAL A 154 -27.36 2.74 -3.96
N SER A 155 -28.40 2.96 -4.76
CA SER A 155 -28.49 2.50 -6.13
C SER A 155 -27.21 2.87 -6.89
N PRO A 156 -26.75 2.05 -7.85
CA PRO A 156 -25.78 2.51 -8.83
C PRO A 156 -26.37 3.74 -9.54
N GLY A 157 -25.92 4.95 -9.17
CA GLY A 157 -26.46 6.24 -9.63
C GLY A 157 -27.26 7.07 -8.61
N GLY A 158 -27.33 6.69 -7.33
CA GLY A 158 -28.16 7.36 -6.31
C GLY A 158 -27.41 8.33 -5.37
N ARG A 159 -27.58 9.64 -5.62
CA ARG A 159 -27.28 10.82 -4.76
C ARG A 159 -25.95 10.81 -4.00
N GLU A 160 -24.89 11.12 -4.73
CA GLU A 160 -23.49 11.26 -4.30
C GLU A 160 -23.19 12.44 -3.33
N HIS A 161 -24.21 13.04 -2.70
CA HIS A 161 -24.07 14.28 -1.92
C HIS A 161 -25.02 14.38 -0.72
N THR A 162 -25.27 13.28 -0.02
CA THR A 162 -26.02 13.33 1.25
C THR A 162 -25.08 13.44 2.46
N ALA A 163 -25.60 13.89 3.60
CA ALA A 163 -24.79 14.03 4.82
C ALA A 163 -24.18 12.70 5.27
N GLU A 164 -24.88 11.59 5.02
CA GLU A 164 -24.44 10.24 5.35
C GLU A 164 -23.25 9.79 4.47
N TRP A 165 -23.22 10.22 3.21
CA TRP A 165 -22.07 10.03 2.31
C TRP A 165 -20.83 10.78 2.79
N GLY A 166 -21.01 12.03 3.24
CA GLY A 166 -19.93 12.81 3.85
C GLY A 166 -19.32 12.11 5.08
N LEU A 167 -20.16 11.46 5.90
CA LEU A 167 -19.69 10.66 7.02
C LEU A 167 -18.84 9.47 6.55
N LEU A 168 -19.29 8.70 5.55
CA LEU A 168 -18.50 7.55 5.05
C LEU A 168 -17.18 7.97 4.47
N MET A 169 -17.18 9.03 3.67
CA MET A 169 -15.97 9.58 3.10
C MET A 169 -15.01 10.04 4.19
N SER A 170 -15.50 10.72 5.23
CA SER A 170 -14.67 11.12 6.37
C SER A 170 -14.04 9.92 7.08
N GLN A 171 -14.75 8.79 7.19
CA GLN A 171 -14.22 7.56 7.76
C GLN A 171 -13.17 6.90 6.86
N ILE A 172 -13.41 6.81 5.54
CA ILE A 172 -12.42 6.31 4.59
C ILE A 172 -11.13 7.14 4.68
N PHE A 173 -11.24 8.47 4.67
CA PHE A 173 -10.08 9.35 4.83
C PHE A 173 -9.39 9.19 6.19
N GLN A 174 -10.15 9.02 7.26
CA GLN A 174 -9.59 8.74 8.57
C GLN A 174 -8.81 7.42 8.57
N MET A 175 -9.32 6.37 7.91
CA MET A 175 -8.62 5.09 7.79
C MET A 175 -7.32 5.24 6.99
N LEU A 176 -7.32 6.01 5.91
CA LEU A 176 -6.10 6.34 5.14
C LEU A 176 -5.08 7.16 5.94
N LEU A 177 -5.46 7.74 7.08
CA LEU A 177 -4.55 8.50 7.94
C LEU A 177 -4.11 7.68 9.17
N LEU A 178 -5.02 6.92 9.77
CA LEU A 178 -4.78 6.15 11.00
C LEU A 178 -4.25 4.74 10.75
N GLY A 179 -4.46 4.20 9.55
CA GLY A 179 -4.08 2.83 9.22
C GLY A 179 -5.06 1.75 9.65
N TYR A 180 -4.64 0.50 9.48
CA TYR A 180 -5.40 -0.67 9.89
C TYR A 180 -4.92 -1.24 11.23
N SER A 181 -5.76 -2.11 11.83
CA SER A 181 -5.37 -2.85 13.03
C SER A 181 -4.21 -3.81 12.74
N ARG A 182 -3.39 -4.08 13.76
CA ARG A 182 -2.29 -5.06 13.72
C ARG A 182 -2.65 -6.38 13.04
N ASP A 183 -3.80 -6.98 13.35
CA ASP A 183 -4.22 -8.24 12.74
C ASP A 183 -4.44 -8.12 11.22
N PHE A 184 -4.95 -6.97 10.76
CA PHE A 184 -5.15 -6.69 9.33
C PHE A 184 -3.81 -6.46 8.62
N GLU A 185 -2.85 -5.80 9.25
CA GLU A 185 -1.49 -5.63 8.71
C GLU A 185 -0.81 -6.99 8.51
N LEU A 186 -0.92 -7.89 9.49
CA LEU A 186 -0.34 -9.23 9.42
C LEU A 186 -1.04 -10.12 8.37
N GLU A 187 -2.36 -10.02 8.24
CA GLU A 187 -3.12 -10.70 7.18
C GLU A 187 -2.72 -10.16 5.80
N ALA A 188 -2.57 -8.84 5.65
CA ALA A 188 -2.14 -8.20 4.41
C ALA A 188 -0.68 -8.55 4.03
N ASP A 189 0.25 -8.60 4.99
CA ASP A 189 1.62 -9.07 4.79
C ASP A 189 1.65 -10.52 4.31
N THR A 190 0.84 -11.38 4.93
CA THR A 190 0.75 -12.80 4.57
C THR A 190 0.27 -12.97 3.14
N LEU A 191 -0.82 -12.30 2.77
CA LEU A 191 -1.36 -12.35 1.41
C LEU A 191 -0.39 -11.74 0.39
N GLY A 192 0.18 -10.57 0.70
CA GLY A 192 1.11 -9.87 -0.18
C GLY A 192 2.37 -10.67 -0.48
N LEU A 193 2.96 -11.33 0.52
CA LEU A 193 4.11 -12.21 0.33
C LEU A 193 3.78 -13.41 -0.56
N ARG A 194 2.61 -14.04 -0.36
CA ARG A 194 2.16 -15.16 -1.20
C ARG A 194 1.92 -14.72 -2.64
N TYR A 195 1.32 -13.54 -2.85
CA TYR A 195 1.12 -12.99 -4.19
C TYR A 195 2.45 -12.68 -4.88
N ALA A 196 3.40 -12.07 -4.17
CA ALA A 196 4.72 -11.76 -4.70
C ALA A 196 5.51 -13.03 -5.09
N ALA A 197 5.58 -14.01 -4.19
CA ALA A 197 6.25 -15.28 -4.45
C ALA A 197 5.65 -16.01 -5.65
N LYS A 198 4.32 -16.13 -5.71
CA LYS A 198 3.61 -16.76 -6.83
C LYS A 198 3.67 -15.96 -8.12
N ALA A 199 3.88 -14.65 -8.05
CA ALA A 199 4.20 -13.82 -9.19
C ALA A 199 5.65 -13.99 -9.66
N GLY A 200 6.49 -14.73 -8.92
CA GLY A 200 7.90 -14.96 -9.24
C GLY A 200 8.84 -13.85 -8.74
N TYR A 201 8.39 -12.99 -7.83
CA TYR A 201 9.23 -12.01 -7.14
C TYR A 201 9.79 -12.59 -5.84
N ASP A 202 11.00 -12.17 -5.47
CA ASP A 202 11.64 -12.54 -4.21
C ASP A 202 10.82 -12.03 -3.00
N PRO A 203 10.18 -12.91 -2.20
CA PRO A 203 9.39 -12.50 -1.04
C PRO A 203 10.24 -11.87 0.08
N GLY A 204 11.54 -12.17 0.13
CA GLY A 204 12.49 -11.58 1.09
C GLY A 204 12.69 -10.08 0.90
N GLN A 205 12.34 -9.54 -0.28
CA GLN A 205 12.48 -8.11 -0.57
C GLN A 205 11.48 -7.25 0.22
N MET A 206 10.29 -7.76 0.52
CA MET A 206 9.35 -7.07 1.43
C MET A 206 9.93 -6.96 2.85
N VAL A 207 10.60 -8.01 3.33
CA VAL A 207 11.27 -7.98 4.65
C VAL A 207 12.39 -6.94 4.67
N SER A 208 13.15 -6.87 3.58
CA SER A 208 14.22 -5.88 3.41
C SER A 208 13.67 -4.44 3.41
N PHE A 209 12.54 -4.21 2.74
CA PHE A 209 11.82 -2.95 2.76
C PHE A 209 11.33 -2.58 4.17
N LEU A 210 10.68 -3.49 4.90
CA LEU A 210 10.22 -3.24 6.28
C LEU A 210 11.38 -2.88 7.22
N ARG A 211 12.54 -3.54 7.07
CA ARG A 211 13.77 -3.19 7.82
C ARG A 211 14.28 -1.80 7.47
N GLN A 212 14.23 -1.42 6.18
CA GLN A 212 14.61 -0.08 5.72
C GLN A 212 13.70 1.00 6.33
N MET A 213 12.37 0.76 6.36
CA MET A 213 11.41 1.70 6.96
C MET A 213 11.63 1.84 8.47
N LYS A 214 11.84 0.72 9.19
CA LYS A 214 12.19 0.73 10.62
C LYS A 214 13.48 1.50 10.92
N MET A 215 14.47 1.42 10.03
CA MET A 215 15.70 2.20 10.17
C MET A 215 15.43 3.70 9.99
N LYS A 216 14.66 4.09 8.97
CA LYS A 216 14.30 5.49 8.71
C LYS A 216 13.49 6.12 9.83
N GLU A 217 12.54 5.37 10.38
CA GLU A 217 11.76 5.77 11.57
C GLU A 217 12.68 6.14 12.74
N ARG A 218 13.70 5.31 13.03
CA ARG A 218 14.67 5.56 14.10
C ARG A 218 15.53 6.81 13.84
N LEU A 219 15.93 7.02 12.59
CA LEU A 219 16.88 8.07 12.22
C LEU A 219 16.25 9.46 12.14
N ARG A 220 15.03 9.56 11.61
CA ARG A 220 14.35 10.84 11.39
C ARG A 220 13.50 11.30 12.58
N GLY A 221 13.38 10.47 13.63
CA GLY A 221 12.59 10.78 14.81
C GLY A 221 11.10 10.99 14.51
N LEU A 222 10.39 11.70 15.40
CA LEU A 222 8.94 11.95 15.34
C LEU A 222 8.43 12.68 14.07
N GLY A 223 9.32 13.10 13.15
CA GLY A 223 8.97 13.82 11.91
C GLY A 223 8.95 12.96 10.64
N TYR A 224 9.28 11.67 10.69
CA TYR A 224 9.10 10.79 9.53
C TYR A 224 7.65 10.33 9.43
N HIS A 225 6.91 10.92 8.49
CA HIS A 225 5.52 10.55 8.20
C HIS A 225 5.38 9.54 7.05
N GLY A 226 6.50 9.05 6.51
CA GLY A 226 6.51 8.07 5.43
C GLY A 226 6.02 6.70 5.91
N PHE A 227 5.01 6.15 5.23
CA PHE A 227 4.40 4.85 5.55
C PHE A 227 3.81 4.76 6.97
N SER A 228 3.47 5.90 7.59
CA SER A 228 2.93 5.97 8.96
C SER A 228 1.54 5.35 9.12
N THR A 229 0.86 5.06 8.01
CA THR A 229 -0.44 4.38 7.98
C THR A 229 -0.33 2.88 8.22
N HIS A 230 0.89 2.32 8.25
CA HIS A 230 1.11 0.89 8.48
C HIS A 230 2.15 0.65 9.60
N PRO A 231 1.87 1.10 10.85
CA PRO A 231 2.81 1.03 11.96
C PRO A 231 3.03 -0.40 12.50
N GLU A 232 4.01 -0.56 13.40
CA GLU A 232 4.50 -1.84 13.96
C GLU A 232 5.40 -2.63 13.00
N PHE A 233 6.68 -2.29 12.92
CA PHE A 233 7.61 -3.04 12.07
C PHE A 233 8.20 -4.28 12.74
N SER A 234 8.23 -4.37 14.07
CA SER A 234 9.06 -5.39 14.74
C SER A 234 8.49 -6.79 14.60
N GLU A 235 7.20 -6.98 14.88
CA GLU A 235 6.57 -8.28 14.71
C GLU A 235 6.34 -8.59 13.24
N ARG A 236 5.89 -7.61 12.44
CA ARG A 236 5.74 -7.76 10.99
C ARG A 236 7.02 -8.31 10.34
N ILE A 237 8.19 -7.75 10.65
CA ILE A 237 9.48 -8.25 10.14
C ILE A 237 9.72 -9.71 10.52
N VAL A 238 9.43 -10.11 11.76
CA VAL A 238 9.66 -11.49 12.22
C VAL A 238 8.73 -12.46 11.48
N LYS A 239 7.43 -12.15 11.40
CA LYS A 239 6.45 -13.01 10.73
C LYS A 239 6.67 -13.06 9.21
N ALA A 240 6.95 -11.90 8.60
CA ALA A 240 7.26 -11.79 7.19
C ALA A 240 8.54 -12.56 6.83
N GLN A 241 9.58 -12.52 7.67
CA GLN A 241 10.81 -13.30 7.46
C GLN A 241 10.52 -14.79 7.45
N THR A 242 9.83 -15.31 8.47
CA THR A 242 9.50 -16.74 8.55
C THR A 242 8.71 -17.21 7.32
N LEU A 243 7.72 -16.42 6.89
CA LEU A 243 6.93 -16.76 5.70
C LEU A 243 7.75 -16.63 4.41
N ALA A 244 8.58 -15.60 4.27
CA ALA A 244 9.44 -15.43 3.10
C ALA A 244 10.44 -16.59 2.94
N ASP A 245 11.02 -17.08 4.03
CA ASP A 245 11.94 -18.23 4.03
C ASP A 245 11.23 -19.52 3.59
N LEU A 246 10.00 -19.72 4.06
CA LEU A 246 9.16 -20.85 3.64
C LEU A 246 8.83 -20.75 2.14
N LEU A 247 8.31 -19.62 1.70
CA LEU A 247 7.95 -19.39 0.29
C LEU A 247 9.17 -19.49 -0.63
N THR A 248 10.34 -19.04 -0.20
CA THR A 248 11.59 -19.19 -0.95
C THR A 248 11.96 -20.66 -1.15
N THR A 249 11.65 -21.50 -0.16
CA THR A 249 11.89 -22.95 -0.23
C THR A 249 10.87 -23.64 -1.16
N GLU A 250 9.62 -23.17 -1.18
CA GLU A 250 8.52 -23.77 -1.96
C GLU A 250 8.51 -23.30 -3.43
N GLU A 251 8.64 -21.99 -3.68
CA GLU A 251 8.48 -21.34 -4.99
C GLU A 251 9.82 -20.93 -5.63
N GLY A 252 10.91 -20.99 -4.86
CA GLY A 252 12.24 -20.48 -5.24
C GLY A 252 12.46 -19.03 -4.83
N SER A 253 13.69 -18.53 -5.05
CA SER A 253 14.09 -17.19 -4.59
C SER A 253 13.45 -16.03 -5.36
N GLY A 254 12.76 -16.30 -6.47
CA GLY A 254 12.18 -15.26 -7.33
C GLY A 254 13.19 -14.29 -7.91
N GLU A 255 12.71 -13.31 -8.66
CA GLU A 255 13.50 -12.19 -9.16
C GLU A 255 13.47 -11.01 -8.18
N VAL A 256 14.60 -10.30 -8.07
CA VAL A 256 14.67 -9.05 -7.30
C VAL A 256 14.34 -7.85 -8.21
N ASP A 257 14.83 -7.86 -9.45
CA ASP A 257 14.63 -6.79 -10.45
C ASP A 257 15.11 -5.40 -9.98
N ALA A 258 16.29 -5.30 -9.35
CA ALA A 258 16.79 -4.06 -8.78
C ALA A 258 17.18 -3.00 -9.83
N ASP A 259 17.97 -3.38 -10.83
CA ASP A 259 18.51 -2.42 -11.80
C ASP A 259 17.45 -1.94 -12.80
N THR A 260 16.55 -2.83 -13.26
CA THR A 260 15.42 -2.46 -14.13
C THR A 260 14.49 -1.50 -13.40
N TYR A 261 14.13 -1.81 -12.16
CA TYR A 261 13.32 -0.93 -11.32
C TYR A 261 13.92 0.46 -11.22
N LYS A 262 15.21 0.55 -10.85
CA LYS A 262 15.90 1.83 -10.72
C LYS A 262 15.93 2.58 -12.05
N ALA A 263 16.16 1.90 -13.18
CA ALA A 263 16.15 2.52 -14.50
C ALA A 263 14.80 3.18 -14.84
N HIS A 264 13.68 2.63 -14.38
CA HIS A 264 12.35 3.25 -14.53
C HIS A 264 12.17 4.54 -13.72
N LEU A 265 13.04 4.81 -12.73
CA LEU A 265 12.97 6.01 -11.89
C LEU A 265 13.81 7.19 -12.42
N GLU A 266 14.49 7.04 -13.56
CA GLU A 266 15.25 8.15 -14.17
C GLU A 266 14.33 9.36 -14.41
N GLY A 267 14.70 10.51 -13.82
CA GLY A 267 13.94 11.75 -13.93
C GLY A 267 12.76 11.89 -12.96
N LEU A 268 12.51 10.91 -12.08
CA LEU A 268 11.45 10.97 -11.06
C LEU A 268 11.63 12.21 -10.18
N ARG A 269 10.54 12.95 -9.98
CA ARG A 269 10.52 14.15 -9.13
C ARG A 269 10.62 13.76 -7.65
N TYR A 270 11.63 14.29 -6.95
CA TYR A 270 11.92 14.02 -5.54
C TYR A 270 11.83 15.31 -4.72
N GLY A 271 11.06 15.31 -3.62
CA GLY A 271 10.81 16.51 -2.80
C GLY A 271 9.55 17.29 -3.20
N GLU A 272 9.31 18.43 -2.55
CA GLU A 272 8.04 19.18 -2.62
C GLU A 272 7.67 19.69 -4.01
N LYS A 273 6.37 19.89 -4.23
CA LYS A 273 5.89 20.44 -5.51
C LYS A 273 6.36 21.89 -5.66
N GLY A 274 7.11 22.17 -6.74
CA GLY A 274 7.69 23.49 -7.01
C GLY A 274 9.16 23.64 -6.57
N GLU A 275 9.64 22.75 -5.70
CA GLU A 275 11.03 22.73 -5.21
C GLU A 275 11.70 21.36 -5.41
N TYR A 276 11.09 20.50 -6.26
CA TYR A 276 11.55 19.14 -6.44
C TYR A 276 12.89 19.10 -7.19
N LYS A 277 13.72 18.16 -6.77
CA LYS A 277 14.90 17.69 -7.49
C LYS A 277 14.52 16.51 -8.37
N ARG A 278 15.47 16.05 -9.20
CA ARG A 278 15.27 14.85 -10.02
C ARG A 278 16.21 13.74 -9.60
N LEU A 279 15.66 12.53 -9.56
CA LEU A 279 16.46 11.32 -9.48
C LEU A 279 17.22 11.12 -10.79
N LYS A 280 18.50 10.84 -10.67
CA LYS A 280 19.37 10.34 -11.74
C LYS A 280 19.86 8.95 -11.35
N ILE A 281 19.92 8.06 -12.33
CA ILE A 281 20.38 6.69 -12.13
C ILE A 281 21.83 6.59 -12.59
N TYR A 282 22.74 6.60 -11.62
CA TYR A 282 24.15 6.36 -11.84
C TYR A 282 24.40 4.87 -12.11
N THR A 283 25.32 4.58 -13.02
CA THR A 283 25.80 3.22 -13.29
C THR A 283 27.21 3.12 -12.76
N ALA A 284 27.43 2.29 -11.74
CA ALA A 284 28.71 2.15 -11.09
C ALA A 284 29.78 1.58 -12.03
N LYS A 285 31.00 2.12 -11.96
CA LYS A 285 32.16 1.62 -12.69
C LYS A 285 32.71 0.33 -12.07
N GLY A 286 32.40 0.09 -10.80
CA GLY A 286 32.82 -1.06 -10.02
C GLY A 286 34.04 -0.75 -9.14
N GLY A 287 34.01 -1.24 -7.90
CA GLY A 287 35.06 -0.97 -6.90
C GLY A 287 34.96 0.41 -6.25
N GLU A 288 33.98 1.22 -6.63
CA GLU A 288 33.74 2.56 -6.07
C GLU A 288 33.02 2.43 -4.73
N SER A 289 33.46 3.20 -3.72
CA SER A 289 32.72 3.37 -2.47
C SER A 289 31.68 4.48 -2.59
N LEU A 290 30.63 4.45 -1.74
CA LEU A 290 29.62 5.52 -1.74
C LEU A 290 30.20 6.92 -1.47
N PRO A 291 31.19 7.13 -0.58
CA PRO A 291 31.87 8.42 -0.47
C PRO A 291 32.56 8.89 -1.76
N GLN A 292 33.17 7.99 -2.52
CA GLN A 292 33.78 8.34 -3.80
C GLN A 292 32.71 8.79 -4.81
N VAL A 293 31.61 8.05 -4.91
CA VAL A 293 30.49 8.41 -5.78
C VAL A 293 29.85 9.74 -5.36
N ALA A 294 29.65 9.97 -4.06
CA ALA A 294 29.13 11.22 -3.54
C ALA A 294 30.06 12.41 -3.86
N GLN A 295 31.38 12.26 -3.68
CA GLN A 295 32.35 13.29 -4.08
C GLN A 295 32.33 13.56 -5.59
N GLU A 296 32.21 12.52 -6.42
CA GLU A 296 32.24 12.65 -7.87
C GLU A 296 30.99 13.37 -8.39
N LEU A 297 29.82 12.90 -7.97
CA LEU A 297 28.53 13.32 -8.52
C LEU A 297 27.92 14.51 -7.79
N LEU A 298 28.06 14.58 -6.47
CA LEU A 298 27.45 15.60 -5.61
C LEU A 298 28.45 16.64 -5.11
N LYS A 299 29.75 16.44 -5.39
CA LYS A 299 30.85 17.29 -4.91
C LYS A 299 30.94 17.40 -3.38
N ASP A 300 30.33 16.44 -2.66
CA ASP A 300 30.25 16.43 -1.21
C ASP A 300 30.27 14.98 -0.69
N GLN A 301 31.39 14.56 -0.07
CA GLN A 301 31.51 13.24 0.56
C GLN A 301 30.54 13.01 1.71
N SER A 302 30.09 14.07 2.40
CA SER A 302 29.16 13.93 3.53
C SER A 302 27.79 13.40 3.11
N LYS A 303 27.48 13.45 1.80
CA LYS A 303 26.27 12.88 1.20
C LYS A 303 26.31 11.37 0.98
N ALA A 304 27.42 10.69 1.32
CA ALA A 304 27.52 9.24 1.20
C ALA A 304 26.42 8.51 1.98
N TRP A 305 26.10 9.00 3.18
CA TRP A 305 25.06 8.42 4.02
C TRP A 305 23.65 8.61 3.43
N ASP A 306 23.34 9.81 2.91
CA ASP A 306 22.08 10.08 2.22
C ASP A 306 21.92 9.15 1.00
N LEU A 307 23.01 8.95 0.25
CA LEU A 307 23.07 8.05 -0.90
C LEU A 307 22.84 6.59 -0.49
N ALA A 308 23.48 6.15 0.60
CA ALA A 308 23.30 4.81 1.16
C ALA A 308 21.83 4.57 1.57
N LEU A 309 21.25 5.52 2.31
CA LEU A 309 19.89 5.44 2.82
C LEU A 309 18.83 5.41 1.70
N LEU A 310 19.03 6.22 0.66
CA LEU A 310 18.18 6.24 -0.53
C LEU A 310 18.24 4.89 -1.27
N ASN A 311 19.41 4.27 -1.34
CA ASN A 311 19.62 3.03 -2.09
C ASN A 311 19.46 1.74 -1.27
N GLY A 312 19.13 1.85 0.02
CA GLY A 312 19.05 0.69 0.92
C GLY A 312 20.39 -0.02 1.10
N LEU A 313 21.50 0.70 0.94
CA LEU A 313 22.87 0.21 1.07
C LEU A 313 23.44 0.58 2.44
N LYS A 314 24.54 -0.10 2.81
CA LYS A 314 25.39 0.36 3.91
C LYS A 314 26.31 1.47 3.40
N GLU A 315 26.71 2.39 4.27
CA GLU A 315 27.59 3.50 3.90
C GLU A 315 28.98 3.03 3.42
N ASP A 316 29.46 1.90 3.96
CA ASP A 316 30.71 1.25 3.57
C ASP A 316 30.58 0.29 2.38
N ALA A 317 29.43 0.28 1.69
CA ALA A 317 29.22 -0.56 0.52
C ALA A 317 30.18 -0.18 -0.62
N VAL A 318 30.73 -1.21 -1.26
CA VAL A 318 31.51 -1.10 -2.49
C VAL A 318 30.65 -1.58 -3.65
N LEU A 319 30.42 -0.69 -4.62
CA LEU A 319 29.52 -0.94 -5.73
C LEU A 319 30.13 -1.89 -6.75
N LYS A 320 29.30 -2.76 -7.32
CA LYS A 320 29.70 -3.64 -8.41
C LYS A 320 29.64 -2.90 -9.75
N ALA A 321 30.46 -3.31 -10.70
CA ALA A 321 30.39 -2.75 -12.05
C ALA A 321 29.00 -2.98 -12.66
N GLY A 322 28.40 -1.92 -13.22
CA GLY A 322 27.06 -1.96 -13.82
C GLY A 322 25.90 -1.72 -12.86
N GLU A 323 26.13 -1.78 -11.54
CA GLU A 323 25.10 -1.60 -10.52
C GLU A 323 24.45 -0.22 -10.62
N LYS A 324 23.11 -0.17 -10.57
CA LYS A 324 22.36 1.09 -10.63
C LYS A 324 22.21 1.70 -9.25
N VAL A 325 22.48 2.99 -9.15
CA VAL A 325 22.38 3.76 -7.91
C VAL A 325 21.57 5.03 -8.17
N LYS A 326 20.54 5.24 -7.35
CA LYS A 326 19.73 6.46 -7.34
C LYS A 326 20.54 7.60 -6.73
N VAL A 327 20.60 8.73 -7.41
CA VAL A 327 21.27 9.95 -6.96
C VAL A 327 20.30 11.11 -7.09
N ILE A 328 20.22 11.97 -6.08
CA ILE A 328 19.43 13.20 -6.15
C ILE A 328 20.39 14.31 -6.56
N LEU A 329 20.20 14.87 -7.76
CA LEU A 329 20.98 16.02 -8.20
C LEU A 329 20.31 17.32 -7.78
N ASP A 330 21.13 18.29 -7.36
CA ASP A 330 20.72 19.67 -7.07
C ASP A 330 20.33 20.44 -8.34
#